data_AF-A0A838DQA1-F1
#
_entry.id   AF-A0A838DQA1-F1
#
_cell.length_a   1.000
_cell.length_b   1.000
_cell.length_c   1.000
_cell.angle_alpha   90.00
_cell.angle_beta   90.00
_cell.angle_gamma   90.00
#
_symmetry.space_group_name_H-M   'P 1'
#
loop_
_entity.id
_entity.type
_entity.pdbx_description
1 polymer ?
#
loop_
_entity_poly.entity_id
_entity_poly.type
_entity_poly.pdbx_seq_one_letter_code
_entity_poly.pdbx_strand_id
1 'polypeptide(L)' 'MRRIPGWIYLTGAFALFWVLFAIVLFAADFPFFVISIALTTIAALSVLVIALLWAYQNDW' A
#
# COMPACT_ATOMS: atom_id res chain seq x y z
N MET A 1 -14.76 20.44 12.30
CA MET A 1 -14.54 19.13 11.64
C MET A 1 -13.07 18.76 11.82
N ARG A 2 -12.77 17.71 12.61
CA ARG A 2 -11.40 17.28 12.88
C ARG A 2 -10.86 16.65 11.59
N ARG A 3 -9.98 17.35 10.86
CA ARG A 3 -9.39 16.83 9.62
C ARG A 3 -8.52 15.64 10.00
N ILE A 4 -8.96 14.43 9.66
CA ILE A 4 -8.15 13.23 9.83
C ILE A 4 -6.96 13.37 8.86
N PRO A 5 -5.72 13.16 9.33
CA PRO A 5 -4.54 13.21 8.48
C PRO A 5 -4.67 12.30 7.26
N GLY A 6 -4.28 12.79 6.09
CA GLY A 6 -4.44 12.07 4.82
C GLY A 6 -3.70 10.73 4.80
N TRP A 7 -2.57 10.63 5.51
CA TRP A 7 -1.81 9.38 5.63
C TRP A 7 -2.61 8.25 6.29
N ILE A 8 -3.56 8.56 7.17
CA ILE A 8 -4.42 7.57 7.82
C ILE A 8 -5.40 6.96 6.81
N TYR A 9 -6.04 7.80 6.00
CA TYR A 9 -6.93 7.31 4.93
C TYR A 9 -6.18 6.46 3.92
N LEU A 10 -4.98 6.90 3.54
CA LEU A 10 -4.14 6.20 2.57
C LEU A 10 -3.72 4.83 3.10
N THR A 11 -3.36 4.76 4.38
CA THR A 11 -3.03 3.49 5.06
C THR A 11 -4.22 2.53 5.04
N GLY A 12 -5.43 3.02 5.32
CA GLY A 12 -6.65 2.21 5.24
C GLY A 12 -6.95 1.71 3.82
N ALA A 13 -6.76 2.55 2.81
CA ALA A 13 -6.93 2.16 1.41
C ALA A 13 -5.90 1.10 0.98
N PHE A 14 -4.64 1.26 1.41
CA PHE A 14 -3.61 0.25 1.17
C PHE A 14 -3.92 -1.07 1.88
N ALA A 15 -4.40 -1.04 3.12
CA ALA A 15 -4.79 -2.27 3.82
C ALA A 15 -5.87 -3.04 3.05
N LEU A 16 -6.90 -2.35 2.55
CA LEU A 16 -7.93 -2.97 1.72
C LEU A 16 -7.35 -3.54 0.41
N PHE A 17 -6.51 -2.76 -0.27
CA PHE A 17 -5.80 -3.21 -1.46
C PHE A 17 -4.99 -4.48 -1.19
N TRP A 18 -4.25 -4.54 -0.07
CA TRP A 18 -3.43 -5.70 0.31
C TRP A 18 -4.26 -6.96 0.56
N VAL A 19 -5.45 -6.83 1.16
CA VAL A 19 -6.39 -7.94 1.34
C VAL A 19 -6.87 -8.47 -0.02
N LEU A 20 -7.30 -7.58 -0.92
CA LEU A 20 -7.75 -7.99 -2.26
C LEU A 20 -6.60 -8.60 -3.07
N PHE A 21 -5.41 -8.02 -2.98
CA PHE A 21 -4.23 -8.51 -3.66
C PHE A 21 -3.82 -9.90 -3.18
N ALA A 22 -3.88 -10.16 -1.88
CA ALA A 22 -3.64 -11.49 -1.33
C ALA A 22 -4.61 -12.53 -1.89
N ILE A 23 -5.92 -12.21 -1.97
CA ILE A 23 -6.92 -13.10 -2.56
C ILE A 23 -6.57 -13.46 -4.00
N VAL A 24 -6.18 -12.47 -4.81
CA VAL A 24 -5.78 -12.70 -6.21
C VAL A 24 -4.53 -13.58 -6.28
N LEU A 25 -3.53 -13.34 -5.43
CA LEU A 25 -2.30 -14.15 -5.42
C LEU A 25 -2.57 -15.62 -5.09
N PHE A 26 -3.51 -15.91 -4.20
CA PHE A 26 -3.92 -17.28 -3.89
C PHE A 26 -4.76 -17.94 -4.98
N ALA A 27 -5.52 -17.16 -5.77
CA ALA A 27 -6.44 -17.69 -6.77
C ALA A 27 -5.83 -17.88 -8.18
N ALA A 28 -4.72 -17.22 -8.49
CA ALA A 28 -4.23 -17.07 -9.85
C ALA A 28 -3.05 -18.00 -10.23
N ASP A 29 -2.60 -18.88 -9.34
CA ASP A 29 -1.50 -19.85 -9.57
C ASP A 29 -0.25 -19.23 -10.25
N PHE A 30 0.10 -18.00 -9.87
CA PHE A 30 1.24 -17.31 -10.47
C PHE A 30 2.58 -17.95 -10.06
N PRO A 31 3.62 -17.88 -10.92
CA PRO A 31 4.96 -18.32 -10.55
C PRO A 31 5.50 -17.54 -9.35
N PHE A 32 6.14 -18.23 -8.40
CA PHE A 32 6.66 -17.65 -7.16
C PHE A 32 7.54 -16.41 -7.39
N PHE A 33 8.36 -16.41 -8.45
CA PHE A 33 9.21 -15.28 -8.82
C PHE A 33 8.41 -14.02 -9.15
N VAL A 34 7.31 -14.17 -9.90
CA VAL A 34 6.42 -13.05 -10.28
C VAL A 34 5.73 -12.49 -9.05
N ILE A 35 5.23 -13.37 -8.18
CA ILE A 35 4.60 -12.99 -6.90
C ILE A 35 5.59 -12.20 -6.04
N SER A 36 6.83 -12.69 -5.91
CA SER A 36 7.86 -12.07 -5.08
C SER A 36 8.24 -10.66 -5.56
N ILE A 37 8.39 -10.46 -6.87
CA ILE A 37 8.66 -9.13 -7.46
C ILE A 37 7.47 -8.19 -7.28
N ALA A 38 6.25 -8.68 -7.51
CA ALA A 38 5.06 -7.87 -7.36
C ALA A 38 4.89 -7.41 -5.90
N LEU A 39 5.03 -8.33 -4.93
CA LEU A 39 4.95 -8.05 -3.50
C LEU A 39 5.98 -7.00 -3.07
N THR A 40 7.25 -7.20 -3.44
CA THR A 40 8.33 -6.28 -3.05
C THR A 40 8.16 -4.90 -3.66
N THR A 41 7.83 -4.82 -4.96
CA THR A 41 7.62 -3.55 -5.66
C THR A 41 6.43 -2.78 -5.08
N ILE A 42 5.30 -3.45 -4.89
CA ILE A 42 4.08 -2.83 -4.39
C ILE A 42 4.22 -2.42 -2.93
N ALA A 43 4.92 -3.21 -2.10
CA ALA A 43 5.22 -2.84 -0.73
C ALA A 43 6.11 -1.59 -0.66
N ALA A 44 7.18 -1.54 -1.46
CA ALA A 44 8.06 -0.38 -1.51
C ALA A 44 7.31 0.89 -1.95
N LEU A 45 6.48 0.79 -2.99
CA LEU A 45 5.67 1.91 -3.46
C LEU A 45 4.62 2.34 -2.43
N SER A 46 3.96 1.40 -1.75
CA SER A 46 2.96 1.72 -0.71
C SER A 46 3.60 2.54 0.42
N VAL A 47 4.77 2.12 0.90
CA VAL A 47 5.53 2.83 1.94
C VAL A 47 5.99 4.19 1.45
N LEU A 48 6.51 4.29 0.22
CA LEU A 48 6.95 5.54 -0.38
C LEU A 48 5.83 6.58 -0.44
N VAL A 49 4.63 6.19 -0.90
CA VAL A 49 3.50 7.12 -1.02
C VAL A 49 3.04 7.60 0.37
N ILE A 50 2.99 6.71 1.36
CA ILE A 50 2.66 7.10 2.75
C ILE A 50 3.71 8.07 3.30
N ALA A 51 5.00 7.78 3.10
CA ALA A 51 6.11 8.61 3.57
C ALA A 51 6.08 10.01 2.93
N LEU A 52 5.83 10.10 1.62
CA LEU A 52 5.70 11.37 0.91
C LEU A 52 4.50 12.20 1.41
N LEU A 53 3.35 11.56 1.61
CA LEU A 53 2.17 12.25 2.11
C LEU A 53 2.33 12.70 3.56
N TRP A 54 3.00 11.89 4.37
CA TRP A 54 3.35 12.25 5.73
C TRP A 54 4.31 13.45 5.75
N ALA A 55 5.39 13.43 4.95
CA ALA A 55 6.32 14.56 4.83
C ALA A 55 5.58 15.83 4.39
N TYR A 56 4.74 15.73 3.36
CA TYR A 56 3.93 16.87 2.89
C TYR A 56 2.98 17.45 3.95
N GLN A 57 2.51 16.65 4.91
CA GLN A 57 1.59 17.11 5.97
C GLN A 57 2.29 17.59 7.24
N ASN A 58 3.56 17.24 7.45
CA ASN A 58 4.30 17.53 8.69
C ASN A 58 5.48 18.50 8.47
N ASP A 59 5.93 18.72 7.24
CA ASP A 59 6.94 19.73 6.89
C ASP A 59 6.33 21.10 6.52
N TRP A 60 5.08 21.36 6.93
CA TRP A 60 4.41 22.68 6.93
C TRP A 60 3.91 23.01 8.34
#